data_AF-A0A7V8J5S9-F1
#
_entry.id   AF-A0A7V8J5S9-F1
#
_cell.length_a   1.000
_cell.length_b   1.000
_cell.length_c   1.000
_cell.angle_alpha   90.00
_cell.angle_beta   90.00
_cell.angle_gamma   90.00
#
_symmetry.space_group_name_H-M   'P 1'
#
loop_
_entity.id
_entity.type
_entity.pdbx_description
1 polymer ?
#
loop_
_entity_poly.entity_id
_entity_poly.type
_entity_poly.pdbx_seq_one_letter_code
_entity_poly.pdbx_strand_id
1 'polypeptide(L)'
;MSKPELSIQVNSQTGSQELDELLASLKQVAEVSLDARLEVQQLLFGGGDVLMPGLIDFRAVTATGTGNVTLQLHVTNRFRELAAALVAAHL
;
A
#
# COMPACT_ATOMS: atom_id res chain seq x y z
N MET A 1 16.40 17.84 -32.82
CA MET A 1 15.28 17.82 -31.87
C MET A 1 15.63 16.82 -30.77
N SER A 2 16.22 17.27 -29.67
CA SER A 2 16.59 16.39 -28.55
C SER A 2 15.33 16.00 -27.79
N LYS A 3 15.07 14.70 -27.64
CA LYS A 3 13.98 14.22 -26.75
C LYS A 3 14.33 14.67 -25.32
N PRO A 4 13.39 15.30 -24.58
CA PRO A 4 13.60 15.51 -23.16
C PRO A 4 13.71 14.15 -22.46
N GLU A 5 14.87 13.86 -21.85
CA GLU A 5 15.04 12.73 -20.96
C GLU A 5 14.29 13.02 -19.66
N LEU A 6 13.16 12.35 -19.45
CA LEU A 6 12.43 12.39 -18.19
C LEU A 6 13.20 11.55 -17.17
N SER A 7 13.95 12.21 -16.29
CA SER A 7 14.58 11.53 -15.15
C SER A 7 13.51 11.23 -14.10
N ILE A 8 13.19 9.94 -13.92
CA ILE A 8 12.23 9.48 -12.92
C ILE A 8 13.02 9.01 -11.70
N GLN A 9 12.86 9.70 -10.57
CA GLN A 9 13.33 9.19 -9.28
C GLN A 9 12.19 8.46 -8.59
N VAL A 10 12.45 7.27 -8.04
CA VAL A 10 11.49 6.55 -7.21
C VAL A 10 11.84 6.83 -5.76
N ASN A 11 10.93 7.46 -5.02
CA ASN A 11 11.06 7.68 -3.59
C ASN A 11 9.89 6.99 -2.87
N SER A 12 10.14 5.79 -2.36
CA SER A 12 9.11 4.95 -1.73
C SER A 12 9.19 4.92 -0.20
N GLN A 13 10.11 5.64 0.45
CA GLN A 13 10.40 5.47 1.89
C GLN A 13 9.17 5.68 2.79
N THR A 14 8.41 6.75 2.58
CA THR A 14 7.23 7.04 3.41
C THR A 14 6.10 6.02 3.17
N GLY A 15 5.84 5.70 1.90
CA GLY A 15 4.82 4.71 1.56
C GLY A 15 5.18 3.30 2.03
N SER A 16 6.46 2.93 2.01
CA SER A 16 6.92 1.62 2.48
C SER A 16 6.79 1.48 3.98
N GLN A 17 7.15 2.51 4.75
CA GLN A 17 6.98 2.48 6.21
C GLN A 17 5.51 2.30 6.59
N GLU A 18 4.61 3.06 5.96
CA GLU A 18 3.19 2.94 6.24
C GLU A 18 2.64 1.55 5.88
N LEU A 19 3.08 1.00 4.75
CA LEU A 19 2.71 -0.34 4.33
C LEU A 19 3.19 -1.40 5.35
N ASP A 20 4.42 -1.27 5.84
CA ASP A 20 4.99 -2.18 6.84
C ASP A 20 4.17 -2.16 8.15
N GLU A 21 3.77 -0.97 8.60
CA GLU A 21 2.93 -0.81 9.80
C GLU A 21 1.55 -1.48 9.62
N LEU A 22 0.90 -1.26 8.48
CA LEU A 22 -0.39 -1.90 8.17
C LEU A 22 -0.29 -3.42 8.09
N LEU A 23 0.76 -3.94 7.44
CA LEU A 23 1.00 -5.38 7.34
C LEU A 23 1.28 -5.99 8.72
N ALA A 24 1.98 -5.28 9.60
CA ALA A 24 2.19 -5.72 10.97
C ALA A 24 0.87 -5.82 11.75
N SER A 25 -0.03 -4.83 11.64
CA SER A 25 -1.35 -4.89 12.27
C SER A 25 -2.20 -6.05 11.73
N LEU A 26 -2.22 -6.26 10.42
CA LEU A 26 -2.97 -7.38 9.82
C LEU A 26 -2.39 -8.75 10.22
N LYS A 27 -1.07 -8.83 10.40
CA LYS A 27 -0.44 -10.05 10.91
C LYS A 27 -0.93 -10.38 12.33
N GLN A 28 -1.04 -9.38 13.21
CA GLN A 28 -1.59 -9.59 14.55
C GLN A 28 -3.01 -10.11 14.50
N VAL A 29 -3.86 -9.53 13.64
CA VAL A 29 -5.23 -10.02 13.42
C VAL A 29 -5.24 -11.48 12.94
N ALA A 30 -4.39 -11.83 11.98
CA ALA A 30 -4.31 -13.20 11.45
C ALA A 30 -3.87 -14.24 12.50
N GLU A 31 -3.28 -13.82 13.61
CA GLU A 31 -2.90 -14.69 14.72
C GLU A 31 -4.04 -14.90 15.74
N VAL A 32 -5.13 -14.13 15.67
CA VAL A 32 -6.28 -14.21 16.60
C VAL A 32 -7.08 -15.50 16.41
N SER A 33 -7.42 -15.85 15.17
CA SER A 33 -8.22 -17.03 14.86
C SER A 33 -8.04 -17.48 13.40
N LEU A 34 -8.51 -18.69 13.09
CA LEU A 34 -8.53 -19.18 11.70
C LEU A 34 -9.40 -18.29 10.81
N ASP A 35 -10.56 -17.83 11.31
CA ASP A 35 -11.46 -16.97 10.56
C ASP A 35 -10.82 -15.61 10.30
N ALA A 36 -10.18 -15.01 11.31
CA ALA A 36 -9.44 -13.75 11.17
C ALA A 36 -8.32 -13.87 10.11
N ARG A 37 -7.59 -15.00 10.11
CA ARG A 37 -6.57 -15.27 9.10
C ARG A 37 -7.16 -15.35 7.69
N LEU A 38 -8.31 -15.99 7.51
CA LEU A 38 -8.98 -16.10 6.22
C LEU A 38 -9.45 -14.72 5.73
N GLU A 39 -9.99 -13.88 6.61
CA GLU A 39 -10.40 -12.52 6.27
C GLU A 39 -9.21 -11.63 5.88
N VAL A 40 -8.07 -11.72 6.59
CA VAL A 40 -6.82 -11.03 6.20
C VAL A 40 -6.36 -11.48 4.81
N GLN A 41 -6.40 -12.79 4.52
CA GLN A 41 -6.04 -13.31 3.20
C GLN A 41 -6.99 -12.83 2.10
N GLN A 42 -8.29 -12.81 2.36
CA GLN A 42 -9.28 -12.30 1.41
C GLN A 42 -9.07 -10.81 1.12
N LEU A 43 -8.77 -10.01 2.15
CA LEU A 43 -8.50 -8.59 2.00
C LEU A 43 -7.26 -8.34 1.14
N LEU A 44 -6.18 -9.09 1.36
CA LEU A 44 -4.92 -8.87 0.65
C LEU A 44 -4.96 -9.42 -0.78
N PHE A 45 -5.59 -10.56 -1.02
CA PHE A 45 -5.43 -11.29 -2.28
C PHE A 45 -6.73 -11.54 -3.07
N GLY A 46 -7.90 -11.18 -2.51
CA GLY A 46 -9.18 -11.36 -3.21
C GLY A 46 -9.47 -12.80 -3.63
N GLY A 47 -8.83 -13.79 -2.99
CA GLY A 47 -8.93 -15.22 -3.32
C GLY A 47 -7.89 -15.75 -4.32
N GLY A 48 -6.90 -14.96 -4.73
CA GLY A 48 -5.77 -15.40 -5.58
C GLY A 48 -4.41 -15.34 -4.87
N ASP A 49 -3.33 -15.34 -5.66
CA ASP A 49 -1.94 -15.19 -5.17
C ASP A 49 -1.37 -13.78 -5.41
N VAL A 50 -2.19 -12.86 -5.93
CA VAL A 50 -1.79 -11.50 -6.30
C VAL A 50 -2.50 -10.50 -5.40
N LEU A 51 -1.77 -9.46 -4.97
CA LEU A 51 -2.36 -8.38 -4.19
C LEU A 51 -3.57 -7.77 -4.90
N MET A 52 -4.63 -7.51 -4.15
CA MET A 52 -5.83 -6.90 -4.70
C MET A 52 -5.52 -5.54 -5.34
N PRO A 53 -6.07 -5.29 -6.54
CA PRO A 53 -5.88 -4.01 -7.21
C PRO A 53 -6.51 -2.89 -6.39
N GLY A 54 -5.82 -1.74 -6.34
CA GLY A 54 -6.28 -0.54 -5.65
C GLY A 54 -6.02 -0.53 -4.14
N LEU A 55 -5.20 -1.45 -3.61
CA LEU A 55 -4.68 -1.35 -2.24
C LEU A 55 -3.44 -0.44 -2.17
N ILE A 56 -2.57 -0.53 -3.16
CA ILE A 56 -1.30 0.19 -3.26
C ILE A 56 -1.14 0.68 -4.69
N ASP A 57 -0.83 1.96 -4.86
CA ASP A 57 -0.61 2.58 -6.16
C ASP A 57 0.74 3.33 -6.18
N PHE A 58 1.26 3.61 -7.38
CA PHE A 58 2.36 4.56 -7.54
C PHE A 58 1.82 5.91 -8.01
N ARG A 59 2.17 6.99 -7.30
CA ARG A 59 1.76 8.36 -7.65
C ARG A 59 2.96 9.18 -8.07
N ALA A 60 2.81 9.90 -9.18
CA ALA A 60 3.78 10.92 -9.58
C ALA A 60 3.57 12.17 -8.72
N VAL A 61 4.65 12.63 -8.09
CA VAL A 61 4.68 13.85 -7.28
C VAL A 61 5.78 14.75 -7.85
N THR A 62 5.43 16.00 -8.11
CA THR A 62 6.40 17.00 -8.57
C THR A 62 7.30 17.39 -7.41
N ALA A 63 8.61 17.22 -7.57
CA ALA A 63 9.57 17.79 -6.63
C ALA A 63 9.61 19.31 -6.84
N THR A 64 8.98 20.05 -5.93
CA THR A 64 8.79 21.51 -6.02
C THR A 64 10.11 22.22 -6.34
N GLY A 65 10.11 23.02 -7.41
CA GLY A 65 11.27 23.85 -7.78
C GLY A 65 12.36 23.16 -8.61
N THR A 66 12.24 21.88 -8.99
CA THR A 66 13.32 21.15 -9.69
C THR A 66 12.99 20.68 -11.10
N GLY A 67 11.73 20.76 -11.54
CA GLY A 67 11.30 20.21 -12.84
C GLY A 67 11.28 18.68 -12.90
N ASN A 68 11.60 18.00 -11.79
CA ASN A 68 11.65 16.54 -11.71
C ASN A 68 10.32 15.93 -11.24
N VAL A 69 9.99 14.77 -11.79
CA VAL A 69 8.85 13.94 -11.36
C VAL A 69 9.38 12.77 -10.55
N THR A 70 8.88 12.64 -9.33
CA THR A 70 9.20 11.52 -8.43
C THR A 70 8.02 10.57 -8.37
N LEU A 71 8.23 9.27 -8.56
CA LEU A 71 7.22 8.25 -8.27
C LEU A 71 7.30 7.87 -6.79
N GLN A 72 6.16 7.92 -6.11
CA GLN A 72 6.03 7.51 -4.72
C GLN A 72 5.05 6.34 -4.59
N LEU A 73 5.40 5.39 -3.74
CA LEU A 73 4.47 4.34 -3.32
C LEU A 73 3.40 4.98 -2.42
N HIS A 74 2.14 4.68 -2.71
CA HIS A 74 0.98 5.25 -2.03
C HIS A 74 0.04 4.13 -1.58
N VAL A 75 -0.14 4.02 -0.27
CA VAL A 75 -1.19 3.20 0.34
C VAL A 75 -2.52 3.94 0.20
N THR A 76 -3.48 3.31 -0.46
CA THR A 76 -4.78 3.94 -0.73
C THR A 76 -5.62 4.05 0.54
N ASN A 77 -6.50 5.06 0.59
CA ASN A 77 -7.47 5.19 1.70
C ASN A 77 -8.33 3.94 1.87
N ARG A 78 -8.70 3.31 0.75
CA ARG A 78 -9.44 2.05 0.75
C ARG A 78 -8.72 0.95 1.53
N PHE A 79 -7.40 0.79 1.34
CA PHE A 79 -6.65 -0.21 2.08
C PHE A 79 -6.61 0.12 3.57
N ARG A 80 -6.36 1.39 3.92
CA ARG A 80 -6.37 1.84 5.33
C ARG A 80 -7.70 1.55 6.01
N GLU A 81 -8.80 1.90 5.36
CA GLU A 81 -10.16 1.72 5.89
C GLU A 81 -10.51 0.24 6.09
N LEU A 82 -10.21 -0.60 5.10
CA LEU A 82 -10.46 -2.04 5.19
C LEU A 82 -9.59 -2.70 6.29
N ALA A 83 -8.32 -2.32 6.37
CA ALA A 83 -7.42 -2.84 7.39
C ALA A 83 -7.87 -2.39 8.80
N ALA A 84 -8.25 -1.13 8.96
CA ALA A 84 -8.75 -0.61 10.24
C ALA A 84 -10.06 -1.29 10.66
N ALA A 85 -11.00 -1.50 9.73
CA ALA A 85 -12.24 -2.21 10.00
C ALA A 85 -11.98 -3.65 10.46
N LEU A 86 -11.04 -4.34 9.81
CA LEU A 86 -10.69 -5.70 10.16
C LEU A 86 -10.00 -5.78 11.53
N VAL A 87 -9.07 -4.87 11.80
CA VAL A 87 -8.42 -4.75 13.11
C VAL A 87 -9.45 -4.52 14.22
N ALA A 88 -10.41 -3.62 14.00
CA ALA A 88 -11.47 -3.33 14.97
C ALA A 88 -12.46 -4.49 15.18
N ALA A 89 -12.57 -5.43 14.24
CA ALA A 89 -13.44 -6.60 14.37
C ALA A 89 -12.82 -7.72 15.23
N HIS A 90 -11.49 -7.73 15.38
CA HIS A 90 -10.72 -8.80 16.04
C HIS A 90 -9.89 -8.33 17.25
N LEU A 91 -9.96 -7.05 17.61
CA LEU A 91 -9.43 -6.46 18.86
C LEU A 91 -10.57 -6.05 19.79
#